data_AF-A0A2N6EHV6-F1
#
_entry.id   AF-A0A2N6EHV6-F1
#
_cell.length_a   1.000
_cell.length_b   1.000
_cell.length_c   1.000
_cell.angle_alpha   90.00
_cell.angle_beta   90.00
_cell.angle_gamma   90.00
#
_symmetry.space_group_name_H-M   'P 1'
#
loop_
_entity.id
_entity.type
_entity.pdbx_description
1 polymer ?
#
loop_
_entity_poly.entity_id
_entity_poly.type
_entity_poly.pdbx_seq_one_letter_code
_entity_poly.pdbx_strand_id
1 'polypeptide(L)'
;MVQGCHSRLAETLSEAPRTVMANLGYLPGGNQQLTTRSDTTLSALSQALDILASKGRLAVVLYPGHGGGAEEAETVTHLFRQLRSDFWQVLELSVLNHSLAPRLLVAERR
;
A
#
# COMPACT_ATOMS: atom_id res chain seq x y z
N MET A 1 5.12 -19.26 -5.92
CA MET A 1 4.51 -18.53 -4.78
C MET A 1 5.56 -18.47 -3.70
N VAL A 2 5.93 -17.27 -3.23
CA VAL A 2 6.94 -17.09 -2.16
C VAL A 2 6.21 -17.03 -0.83
N GLN A 3 6.66 -17.80 0.16
CA GLN A 3 6.13 -17.73 1.52
C GLN A 3 7.06 -16.86 2.37
N GLY A 4 6.67 -15.61 2.62
CA GLY A 4 7.52 -14.64 3.32
C GLY A 4 6.79 -13.34 3.65
N CYS A 5 7.43 -12.49 4.44
CA CYS A 5 6.90 -11.16 4.78
C CYS A 5 7.14 -10.18 3.63
N HIS A 6 6.15 -9.33 3.33
CA HIS A 6 6.24 -8.28 2.30
C HIS A 6 7.35 -7.25 2.58
N SER A 7 7.86 -7.18 3.80
CA SER A 7 9.01 -6.34 4.18
C SER A 7 10.36 -6.83 3.65
N ARG A 8 10.43 -7.95 2.91
CA ARG A 8 11.66 -8.48 2.26
C ARG A 8 11.56 -8.50 0.75
N LEU A 9 10.76 -7.60 0.18
CA LEU A 9 10.41 -7.61 -1.24
C LEU A 9 11.66 -7.45 -2.14
N ALA A 10 12.61 -6.61 -1.73
CA ALA A 10 13.83 -6.37 -2.50
C ALA A 10 14.76 -7.61 -2.61
N GLU A 11 14.74 -8.51 -1.61
CA GLU A 11 15.59 -9.70 -1.58
C GLU A 11 15.07 -10.82 -2.49
N THR A 12 13.80 -10.74 -2.90
CA THR A 12 13.11 -11.82 -3.60
C THR A 12 12.90 -11.55 -5.09
N LEU A 13 13.23 -10.35 -5.58
CA LEU A 13 13.04 -9.95 -6.96
C LEU A 13 14.38 -9.87 -7.70
N SER A 14 14.44 -10.50 -8.88
CA SER A 14 15.58 -10.43 -9.79
C SER A 14 15.60 -9.15 -10.64
N GLU A 15 14.44 -8.50 -10.80
CA GLU A 15 14.25 -7.30 -11.60
C GLU A 15 13.30 -6.32 -10.91
N ALA A 16 13.44 -5.03 -11.24
CA ALA A 16 12.55 -3.98 -10.75
C ALA A 16 11.11 -4.22 -11.25
N PRO A 17 10.11 -4.36 -10.36
CA PRO A 17 8.74 -4.63 -10.77
C PRO A 17 8.12 -3.41 -11.47
N ARG A 18 7.27 -3.65 -12.46
CA ARG A 18 6.43 -2.59 -13.05
C ARG A 18 5.16 -2.32 -12.25
N THR A 19 4.72 -3.26 -11.43
CA THR A 19 3.49 -3.11 -10.66
C THR A 19 3.63 -3.81 -9.32
N VAL A 20 3.23 -3.11 -8.26
CA VAL A 20 3.04 -3.66 -6.92
C VAL A 20 1.62 -3.34 -6.49
N MET A 21 0.93 -4.34 -5.91
CA MET A 21 -0.42 -4.18 -5.37
C MET A 21 -0.42 -4.62 -3.91
N ALA A 22 -1.06 -3.85 -3.05
CA ALA A 22 -1.24 -4.17 -1.64
C ALA A 22 -2.72 -4.00 -1.24
N ASN A 23 -3.26 -5.01 -0.57
CA ASN A 23 -4.61 -5.00 -0.02
C ASN A 23 -4.48 -5.07 1.51
N LEU A 24 -4.73 -3.97 2.20
CA LEU A 24 -4.49 -3.88 3.65
C LEU A 24 -5.67 -4.44 4.45
N GLY A 25 -5.44 -4.74 5.72
CA GLY A 25 -6.42 -5.34 6.63
C GLY A 25 -6.21 -6.85 6.82
N TYR A 26 -7.31 -7.54 7.14
CA TYR A 26 -7.33 -8.98 7.38
C TYR A 26 -7.93 -9.75 6.19
N LEU A 27 -7.62 -11.05 6.12
CA LEU A 27 -8.20 -11.93 5.11
C LEU A 27 -9.70 -12.18 5.40
N PRO A 28 -10.62 -11.94 4.44
CA PRO A 28 -12.03 -12.24 4.61
C PRO A 28 -12.27 -13.72 4.99
N GLY A 29 -13.01 -13.95 6.07
CA GLY A 29 -13.25 -15.31 6.61
C GLY A 29 -12.08 -15.91 7.39
N GLY A 30 -10.96 -15.20 7.53
CA GLY A 30 -9.80 -15.59 8.33
C GLY A 30 -9.82 -15.05 9.77
N ASN A 31 -8.71 -15.23 10.48
CA ASN A 31 -8.52 -14.67 11.82
C ASN A 31 -8.28 -13.16 11.75
N GLN A 32 -9.19 -12.35 12.29
CA GLN A 32 -9.08 -10.88 12.29
C GLN A 32 -7.90 -10.33 13.10
N GLN A 33 -7.32 -11.13 14.01
CA GLN A 33 -6.08 -10.75 14.72
C GLN A 33 -4.85 -10.78 13.80
N LEU A 34 -4.92 -11.51 12.68
CA LEU A 34 -3.90 -11.53 11.63
C LEU A 34 -4.23 -10.46 10.58
N THR A 35 -3.93 -9.21 10.93
CA THR A 35 -4.12 -8.03 10.09
C THR A 35 -2.80 -7.32 9.84
N THR A 36 -2.73 -6.50 8.79
CA THR A 36 -1.63 -5.56 8.58
C THR A 36 -1.53 -4.54 9.71
N ARG A 37 -0.32 -3.99 9.90
CA ARG A 37 -0.01 -2.99 10.94
C ARG A 37 0.76 -1.83 10.32
N SER A 38 0.46 -0.61 10.77
CA SER A 38 0.99 0.64 10.23
C SER A 38 2.52 0.64 10.05
N ASP A 39 3.26 0.16 11.05
CA ASP A 39 4.73 0.09 11.05
C ASP A 39 5.29 -0.81 9.93
N THR A 40 4.78 -2.03 9.84
CA THR A 40 5.19 -3.01 8.84
C THR A 40 4.70 -2.66 7.45
N THR A 41 3.51 -2.06 7.35
CA THR A 41 2.95 -1.55 6.10
C THR A 41 3.79 -0.41 5.54
N LEU A 42 4.14 0.59 6.36
CA LEU A 42 5.02 1.68 5.92
C LEU A 42 6.35 1.17 5.39
N SER A 43 7.01 0.28 6.13
CA SER A 43 8.29 -0.30 5.72
C SER A 43 8.21 -0.97 4.35
N ALA A 44 7.17 -1.76 4.11
CA ALA A 44 7.00 -2.47 2.86
C ALA A 44 6.60 -1.56 1.69
N LEU A 45 5.75 -0.56 1.92
CA LEU A 45 5.37 0.40 0.88
C LEU A 45 6.54 1.31 0.49
N SER A 46 7.37 1.73 1.45
CA SER A 46 8.62 2.45 1.15
C SER A 46 9.55 1.62 0.28
N GLN A 47 9.78 0.35 0.63
CA GLN A 47 10.59 -0.55 -0.20
C GLN A 47 10.00 -0.74 -1.59
N ALA A 48 8.68 -0.89 -1.71
CA ALA A 48 8.02 -1.01 -3.00
C ALA A 48 8.24 0.23 -3.88
N LEU A 49 8.12 1.43 -3.30
CA LEU A 49 8.38 2.69 -4.00
C LEU A 49 9.84 2.78 -4.50
N ASP A 50 10.80 2.34 -3.69
CA ASP A 50 12.23 2.39 -4.04
C ASP A 50 12.57 1.49 -5.23
N ILE A 51 12.04 0.27 -5.24
CA ILE A 51 12.39 -0.77 -6.23
C ILE A 51 11.59 -0.69 -7.53
N LEU A 52 10.47 0.06 -7.59
CA LEU A 52 9.62 0.13 -8.78
C LEU A 52 10.42 0.61 -10.00
N ALA A 53 10.22 -0.04 -11.15
CA ALA A 53 10.78 0.41 -12.41
C ALA A 53 10.26 1.81 -12.80
N SER A 54 10.96 2.51 -13.70
CA SER A 54 10.41 3.74 -14.32
C SER A 54 9.06 3.42 -14.99
N LYS A 55 8.09 4.34 -14.85
CA LYS A 55 6.67 4.14 -15.23
C LYS A 55 5.96 3.01 -14.47
N GLY A 56 6.58 2.47 -13.42
CA GLY A 56 5.99 1.48 -12.54
C GLY A 56 4.94 2.09 -11.61
N ARG A 57 4.02 1.26 -11.12
CA ARG A 57 2.89 1.68 -10.27
C ARG A 57 2.80 0.89 -8.98
N LEU A 58 2.57 1.59 -7.87
CA LEU A 58 2.12 1.02 -6.61
C LEU A 58 0.63 1.33 -6.42
N ALA A 59 -0.19 0.30 -6.26
CA ALA A 59 -1.61 0.42 -5.94
C ALA A 59 -1.90 -0.16 -4.55
N VAL A 60 -2.52 0.64 -3.67
CA VAL A 60 -2.78 0.25 -2.27
C VAL A 60 -4.25 0.47 -1.96
N VAL A 61 -4.95 -0.60 -1.58
CA VAL A 61 -6.33 -0.54 -1.13
C VAL A 61 -6.34 -0.48 0.39
N LEU A 62 -6.99 0.56 0.91
CA LEU A 62 -7.12 0.88 2.33
C LEU A 62 -8.51 0.51 2.82
N TYR A 63 -8.62 -0.11 4.00
CA TYR A 63 -9.90 -0.48 4.62
C TYR A 63 -10.07 0.22 5.98
N PRO A 64 -10.63 1.44 6.02
CA PRO A 64 -10.72 2.20 7.28
C PRO A 64 -11.76 1.65 8.28
N GLY A 65 -12.68 0.78 7.82
CA GLY A 65 -13.84 0.35 8.61
C GLY A 65 -13.60 -0.73 9.68
N HIS A 66 -12.38 -1.22 9.88
CA HIS A 66 -12.05 -2.21 10.92
C HIS A 66 -11.15 -1.65 12.01
N GLY A 67 -11.02 -2.37 13.13
CA GLY A 67 -10.11 -1.99 14.22
C GLY A 67 -8.69 -1.81 13.70
N GLY A 68 -8.09 -0.65 13.97
CA GLY A 68 -6.76 -0.24 13.47
C GLY A 68 -6.72 0.22 12.01
N GLY A 69 -7.73 -0.07 11.19
CA GLY A 69 -7.74 0.25 9.76
C GLY A 69 -7.75 1.74 9.45
N ALA A 70 -8.39 2.55 10.30
CA ALA A 70 -8.39 4.02 10.14
C ALA A 70 -7.00 4.64 10.35
N GLU A 71 -6.29 4.21 11.41
CA GLU A 71 -4.92 4.65 11.71
C GLU A 71 -3.94 4.23 10.61
N GLU A 72 -4.04 2.98 10.15
CA GLU A 72 -3.22 2.49 9.03
C GLU A 72 -3.51 3.27 7.74
N ALA A 73 -4.78 3.53 7.43
CA ALA A 73 -5.18 4.30 6.26
C ALA A 73 -4.67 5.75 6.29
N GLU A 74 -4.72 6.41 7.44
CA GLU A 74 -4.18 7.76 7.62
C GLU A 74 -2.66 7.78 7.43
N THR A 75 -1.97 6.84 8.06
CA THR A 75 -0.51 6.69 7.99
C THR A 75 -0.03 6.49 6.55
N VAL A 76 -0.69 5.61 5.78
CA VAL A 76 -0.36 5.37 4.37
C VAL A 76 -0.72 6.58 3.50
N THR A 77 -1.86 7.22 3.76
CA THR A 77 -2.24 8.45 3.04
C THR A 77 -1.20 9.54 3.24
N HIS A 78 -0.67 9.69 4.45
CA HIS A 78 0.38 10.65 4.77
C HIS A 78 1.67 10.35 3.99
N LEU A 79 2.12 9.09 3.95
CA LEU A 79 3.27 8.67 3.13
C LEU A 79 3.10 9.08 1.66
N PHE A 80 1.94 8.79 1.07
CA PHE A 80 1.66 9.08 -0.34
C PHE A 80 1.63 10.59 -0.63
N ARG A 81 1.12 11.40 0.29
CA ARG A 81 1.11 12.87 0.18
C ARG A 81 2.50 13.50 0.24
N GLN A 82 3.46 12.83 0.88
CA GLN A 82 4.84 13.31 1.00
C GLN A 82 5.71 12.95 -0.22
N LEU A 83 5.20 12.14 -1.16
CA LEU A 83 5.95 11.81 -2.37
C LEU A 83 6.15 13.06 -3.23
N ARG A 84 7.41 13.30 -3.62
CA ARG A 84 7.74 14.47 -4.44
C ARG A 84 7.13 14.34 -5.84
N SER A 85 6.45 15.39 -6.28
CA SER A 85 5.68 15.42 -7.52
C SER A 85 6.53 15.44 -8.80
N ASP A 86 7.82 15.73 -8.71
CA ASP A 86 8.77 15.60 -9.82
C ASP A 86 9.07 14.13 -10.16
N PHE A 87 8.99 13.23 -9.17
CA PHE A 87 9.21 11.80 -9.35
C PHE A 87 7.95 10.95 -9.36
N TRP A 88 6.86 11.42 -8.74
CA TRP A 88 5.67 10.63 -8.54
C TRP A 88 4.40 11.36 -8.96
N GLN A 89 3.47 10.63 -9.57
CA GLN A 89 2.09 11.04 -9.71
C GLN A 89 1.21 10.20 -8.80
N VAL A 90 0.47 10.86 -7.91
CA VAL A 90 -0.37 10.20 -6.91
C VAL A 90 -1.85 10.48 -7.18
N LEU A 91 -2.68 9.44 -7.09
CA LEU A 91 -4.13 9.49 -7.23
C LEU A 91 -4.80 8.79 -6.05
N GLU A 92 -5.96 9.31 -5.65
CA GLU A 92 -6.87 8.67 -4.69
C GLU A 92 -8.23 8.47 -5.34
N LEU A 93 -8.76 7.24 -5.25
CA LEU A 93 -10.13 6.90 -5.61
C LEU A 93 -10.89 6.50 -4.34
N SER A 94 -12.00 7.19 -4.08
CA SER A 94 -12.81 6.99 -2.87
C SER A 94 -14.31 7.02 -3.18
N VAL A 95 -15.09 6.37 -2.31
CA VAL A 95 -16.56 6.39 -2.37
C VAL A 95 -17.07 7.59 -1.58
N LEU A 96 -17.62 8.59 -2.28
CA LEU A 96 -17.90 9.90 -1.69
C LEU A 96 -19.02 9.91 -0.65
N ASN A 97 -19.97 8.97 -0.73
CA ASN A 97 -21.11 8.89 0.18
C ASN A 97 -20.96 7.83 1.28
N HIS A 98 -19.78 7.22 1.44
CA HIS A 98 -19.52 6.22 2.47
C HIS A 98 -18.10 6.34 3.03
N SER A 99 -17.94 7.09 4.12
CA SER A 99 -16.63 7.43 4.70
C SER A 99 -15.78 6.23 5.14
N LEU A 100 -16.42 5.11 5.50
CA LEU A 100 -15.74 3.88 5.91
C LEU A 100 -15.50 2.91 4.75
N ALA A 101 -15.83 3.29 3.52
CA ALA A 101 -15.64 2.43 2.36
C ALA A 101 -14.13 2.30 2.04
N PRO A 102 -13.74 1.20 1.39
CA PRO A 102 -12.37 1.07 0.91
C PRO A 102 -11.98 2.22 -0.02
N ARG A 103 -10.73 2.64 0.07
CA ARG A 103 -10.13 3.68 -0.78
C ARG A 103 -8.92 3.09 -1.51
N LEU A 104 -8.69 3.53 -2.74
CA LEU A 104 -7.51 3.12 -3.53
C LEU A 104 -6.57 4.30 -3.68
N LEU A 105 -5.33 4.13 -3.23
CA LEU A 105 -4.22 5.02 -3.54
C LEU A 105 -3.37 4.42 -4.65
N VAL A 106 -2.97 5.24 -5.62
CA VAL A 106 -2.06 4.85 -6.69
C VAL A 106 -0.91 5.84 -6.76
N ALA A 107 0.33 5.34 -6.80
CA ALA A 107 1.53 6.13 -7.08
C ALA A 107 2.21 5.60 -8.34
N GLU A 108 2.37 6.43 -9.36
CA GLU A 108 3.12 6.13 -10.58
C GLU A 108 4.50 6.83 -10.55
N ARG A 109 5.56 6.05 -10.79
CA ARG A 109 6.93 6.57 -10.91
C ARG A 109 7.12 7.22 -12.27
N ARG A 110 7.47 8.50 -12.31
CA ARG A 110 7.67 9.27 -13.54
C ARG A 110 8.94 8.88 -14.29
#